data_AF-A0A6G6X875-F1
#
_entry.id   AF-A0A6G6X875-F1
#
_cell.length_a   1.000
_cell.length_b   1.000
_cell.length_c   1.000
_cell.angle_alpha   90.00
_cell.angle_beta   90.00
_cell.angle_gamma   90.00
#
_symmetry.space_group_name_H-M   'P 1'
#
loop_
_entity.id
_entity.type
_entity.pdbx_description
1 polymer ?
#
loop_
_entity_poly.entity_id
_entity_poly.type
_entity_poly.pdbx_seq_one_letter_code
_entity_poly.pdbx_strand_id
1 'polypeptide(L)'
;MKPFGSYLADLYGDRVFMLGFAAQGGTTRGRPEPRIIEAAAPGSLETFTGPIARDGAILLDAAALSKAGTRSGGLFSYLPIVEDWSQLFDGVVIFDRQVAAGDIRTGNTPK
;
A
#
# COMPACT_ATOMS: atom_id res chain seq x y z
N MET A 1 -8.64 19.44 -5.19
CA MET A 1 -9.75 18.66 -4.62
C MET A 1 -9.22 17.98 -3.37
N LYS A 2 -9.88 18.08 -2.21
CA LYS A 2 -9.42 17.39 -1.00
C LYS A 2 -9.76 15.89 -1.09
N PRO A 3 -8.90 14.98 -0.61
CA PRO A 3 -9.22 13.55 -0.56
C PRO A 3 -10.40 13.31 0.40
N PHE A 4 -11.24 12.33 0.10
CA PHE A 4 -12.43 12.02 0.92
C PHE A 4 -12.07 11.78 2.41
N GLY A 5 -10.94 11.12 2.66
CA GLY A 5 -10.44 10.86 4.02
C GLY A 5 -10.25 12.11 4.88
N SER A 6 -9.88 13.25 4.30
CA SER A 6 -9.70 14.49 5.09
C SER A 6 -11.03 14.99 5.64
N TYR A 7 -12.13 14.84 4.90
CA TYR A 7 -13.45 15.22 5.38
C TYR A 7 -13.91 14.32 6.53
N LEU A 8 -13.55 13.03 6.49
CA LEU A 8 -13.82 12.10 7.59
C LEU A 8 -13.00 12.47 8.83
N ALA A 9 -11.72 12.79 8.66
CA ALA A 9 -10.88 13.25 9.75
C ALA A 9 -11.42 14.54 10.39
N ASP A 10 -11.85 15.52 9.58
CA ASP A 10 -12.46 16.77 10.07
C ASP A 10 -13.74 16.52 10.88
N LEU A 11 -14.56 15.52 10.49
CA LEU A 11 -15.85 15.23 11.13
C LEU A 11 -15.73 14.36 12.39
N TYR A 12 -14.83 13.39 12.37
CA TYR A 12 -14.79 12.33 13.38
C TYR A 12 -13.53 12.36 14.25
N GLY A 13 -12.50 13.10 13.85
CA GLY A 13 -11.24 13.27 14.60
C GLY A 13 -10.50 11.95 14.78
N ASP A 14 -10.13 11.67 16.04
CA ASP A 14 -9.42 10.47 16.50
C ASP A 14 -10.22 9.16 16.39
N ARG A 15 -11.49 9.24 15.99
CA ARG A 15 -12.36 8.07 15.77
C ARG A 15 -12.27 7.51 14.34
N VAL A 16 -11.42 8.08 13.50
CA VAL A 16 -11.12 7.56 12.15
C VAL A 16 -9.77 6.89 12.18
N PHE A 17 -9.67 5.77 11.48
CA PHE A 17 -8.42 5.11 11.21
C PHE A 17 -8.23 4.96 9.70
N MET A 18 -7.16 5.54 9.16
CA MET A 18 -6.80 5.50 7.76
C MET A 18 -5.76 4.40 7.52
N LEU A 19 -6.19 3.30 6.90
CA LEU A 19 -5.35 2.16 6.54
C LEU A 19 -5.06 2.15 5.05
N GLY A 20 -3.77 2.22 4.70
CA GLY A 20 -3.28 2.08 3.33
C GLY A 20 -2.91 0.63 3.00
N PHE A 21 -2.90 0.31 1.70
CA PHE A 21 -2.46 -0.99 1.19
C PHE A 21 -1.51 -0.80 0.01
N ALA A 22 -0.38 -1.49 0.05
CA ALA A 22 0.61 -1.50 -1.01
C ALA A 22 1.14 -2.92 -1.23
N ALA A 23 1.91 -3.13 -2.29
CA ALA A 23 2.56 -4.39 -2.57
C ALA A 23 3.94 -4.17 -3.17
N GLN A 24 4.88 -5.08 -2.92
CA GLN A 24 6.23 -5.02 -3.51
C GLN A 24 6.26 -5.38 -5.00
N GLY A 25 5.14 -5.83 -5.56
CA GLY A 25 4.97 -6.13 -6.98
C GLY A 25 3.72 -6.96 -7.23
N GLY A 26 3.56 -7.46 -8.46
CA GLY A 26 2.54 -8.45 -8.81
C GLY A 26 1.61 -7.99 -9.93
N THR A 27 0.31 -8.23 -9.78
CA THR A 27 -0.70 -7.85 -10.78
C THR A 27 -1.92 -7.17 -10.15
N THR A 28 -2.51 -6.27 -10.92
CA THR A 28 -3.81 -5.68 -10.62
C THR A 28 -4.78 -5.91 -11.78
N ARG A 29 -6.05 -5.62 -11.55
CA ARG A 29 -7.08 -5.75 -12.58
C ARG A 29 -6.74 -4.84 -13.77
N GLY A 30 -6.58 -5.45 -14.93
CA GLY A 30 -6.54 -4.77 -16.23
C GLY A 30 -7.53 -5.43 -17.19
N ARG A 31 -7.79 -4.77 -18.32
CA ARG A 31 -8.56 -5.32 -19.44
C ARG A 31 -7.86 -4.96 -20.76
N PRO A 32 -7.65 -5.91 -21.69
CA PRO A 32 -8.09 -7.31 -21.65
C PRO A 32 -7.28 -8.19 -20.68
N GLU A 33 -6.07 -7.79 -20.32
CA GLU A 33 -5.15 -8.55 -19.47
C GLU A 33 -4.87 -7.83 -18.14
N PRO A 34 -4.47 -8.56 -17.08
CA PRO A 34 -4.00 -7.96 -15.84
C PRO A 34 -2.88 -6.94 -16.09
N ARG A 35 -2.88 -5.83 -15.33
CA ARG A 35 -1.78 -4.87 -15.36
C ARG A 35 -0.68 -5.36 -14.42
N ILE A 36 0.56 -5.31 -14.91
CA ILE A 36 1.74 -5.60 -14.11
C ILE A 36 1.94 -4.45 -13.11
N ILE A 37 2.24 -4.83 -11.87
CA ILE A 37 2.80 -3.95 -10.85
C ILE A 37 4.28 -4.29 -10.81
N GLU A 38 5.10 -3.36 -11.29
CA GLU A 38 6.55 -3.52 -11.28
C GLU A 38 7.08 -3.73 -9.85
N ALA A 39 8.24 -4.38 -9.75
CA ALA A 39 8.90 -4.56 -8.47
C ALA A 39 9.16 -3.20 -7.81
N ALA A 40 8.91 -3.11 -6.51
CA ALA A 40 9.12 -1.89 -5.74
C ALA A 40 10.59 -1.44 -5.82
N ALA A 41 10.80 -0.15 -6.06
CA ALA A 41 12.13 0.42 -6.14
C ALA A 41 12.88 0.28 -4.81
N PRO A 42 14.19 0.00 -4.80
CA PRO A 42 14.98 -0.02 -3.56
C PRO A 42 14.86 1.28 -2.78
N GLY A 43 14.59 1.18 -1.48
CA GLY A 43 14.45 2.33 -0.58
C GLY A 43 13.06 2.98 -0.57
N SER A 44 12.14 2.51 -1.40
CA SER A 44 10.72 2.87 -1.34
C SER A 44 10.07 2.38 -0.03
N LEU A 45 8.88 2.92 0.25
CA LEU A 45 8.05 2.52 1.37
C LEU A 45 7.75 1.01 1.34
N GLU A 46 7.47 0.44 0.18
CA GLU A 46 7.12 -0.98 0.01
C GLU A 46 8.29 -1.91 0.38
N THR A 47 9.53 -1.43 0.22
CA THR A 47 10.74 -2.16 0.64
C THR A 47 11.12 -1.91 2.10
N PHE A 48 10.42 -1.02 2.80
CA PHE A 48 10.68 -0.73 4.20
C PHE A 48 10.17 -1.86 5.08
N THR A 49 11.06 -2.41 5.91
CA THR A 49 10.73 -3.51 6.81
C THR A 49 10.26 -2.99 8.16
N GLY A 50 9.10 -3.48 8.61
CA GLY A 50 8.53 -3.20 9.92
C GLY A 50 8.66 -4.40 10.88
N PRO A 51 8.29 -4.22 12.16
CA PRO A 51 8.42 -5.25 13.19
C PRO A 51 7.45 -6.44 13.05
N ILE A 52 6.42 -6.33 12.21
CA ILE A 52 5.37 -7.35 12.08
C ILE A 52 5.33 -7.83 10.64
N ALA A 53 5.92 -9.00 10.37
CA ALA A 53 5.71 -9.77 9.15
C ALA A 53 4.87 -11.02 9.50
N ARG A 54 3.74 -11.23 8.82
CA ARG A 54 2.95 -12.46 8.87
C ARG A 54 2.50 -12.84 7.47
N ASP A 55 2.73 -14.09 7.09
CA ASP A 55 2.12 -14.72 5.92
C ASP A 55 2.17 -13.90 4.61
N GLY A 56 3.33 -13.30 4.30
CA GLY A 56 3.52 -12.50 3.08
C GLY A 56 3.01 -11.06 3.17
N ALA A 57 2.65 -10.57 4.37
CA ALA A 57 2.28 -9.18 4.61
C ALA A 57 3.03 -8.58 5.79
N ILE A 58 3.31 -7.27 5.71
CA ILE A 58 3.90 -6.46 6.76
C ILE A 58 2.93 -5.34 7.12
N LEU A 59 2.62 -5.16 8.40
CA LEU A 59 1.92 -3.97 8.88
C LEU A 59 2.96 -2.94 9.37
N LEU A 60 2.96 -1.78 8.73
CA LEU A 60 3.62 -0.58 9.23
C LEU A 60 2.57 0.22 10.03
N ASP A 61 2.73 0.27 11.34
CA ASP A 61 1.93 1.16 12.20
C ASP A 61 2.42 2.62 12.13
N ALA A 62 1.70 3.53 12.77
CA ALA A 62 2.04 4.96 12.80
C ALA A 62 3.48 5.25 13.26
N ALA A 63 3.99 4.48 14.23
CA ALA A 63 5.36 4.65 14.73
C ALA A 63 6.39 4.18 13.67
N ALA A 64 6.14 3.06 13.00
CA ALA A 64 6.96 2.57 11.91
C ALA A 64 6.94 3.53 10.70
N LEU A 65 5.79 4.11 10.36
CA LEU A 65 5.65 5.10 9.30
C LEU A 65 6.42 6.38 9.61
N SER A 66 6.29 6.90 10.84
CA SER A 66 7.04 8.08 11.27
C SER A 66 8.56 7.83 11.22
N LYS A 67 9.01 6.63 11.62
CA LYS A 67 10.43 6.22 11.51
C LYS A 67 10.89 6.05 10.07
N ALA A 68 10.01 5.62 9.16
CA ALA A 68 10.32 5.49 7.75
C ALA A 68 10.65 6.86 7.13
N GLY A 69 9.96 7.92 7.56
CA GLY A 69 10.11 9.28 7.09
C GLY A 69 9.65 9.45 5.64
N THR A 70 10.11 10.54 5.00
CA THR A 70 9.79 10.82 3.60
C THR A 70 10.41 9.79 2.67
N ARG A 71 9.57 9.06 1.92
CA ARG A 71 10.00 8.01 0.98
C ARG A 71 9.12 7.98 -0.26
N SER A 72 9.69 7.51 -1.37
CA SER A 72 8.90 7.14 -2.54
C SER A 72 7.97 5.96 -2.19
N GLY A 73 6.74 5.96 -2.69
CA GLY A 73 5.78 4.86 -2.53
C GLY A 73 4.70 4.90 -3.60
N GLY A 74 4.14 3.74 -3.90
CA GLY A 74 3.14 3.47 -4.94
C GLY A 74 1.70 3.31 -4.40
N LEU A 75 1.41 3.77 -3.18
CA LEU A 75 0.09 3.69 -2.52
C LEU A 75 -1.06 4.26 -3.38
N PHE A 76 -0.76 5.20 -4.28
CA PHE A 76 -1.74 5.76 -5.20
C PHE A 76 -1.52 5.27 -6.63
N SER A 77 -2.22 4.18 -6.98
CA SER A 77 -2.21 3.60 -8.33
C SER A 77 -0.83 3.10 -8.82
N TYR A 78 0.07 2.73 -7.90
CA TYR A 78 1.45 2.31 -8.19
C TYR A 78 2.30 3.37 -8.90
N LEU A 79 1.87 4.64 -8.86
CA LEU A 79 2.69 5.75 -9.31
C LEU A 79 3.61 6.17 -8.16
N PRO A 80 4.94 6.26 -8.37
CA PRO A 80 5.87 6.62 -7.32
C PRO A 80 5.65 8.09 -6.93
N ILE A 81 5.24 8.31 -5.69
CA ILE A 81 5.11 9.63 -5.07
C ILE A 81 6.02 9.67 -3.85
N VAL A 82 6.77 10.76 -3.69
CA VAL A 82 7.61 10.98 -2.52
C VAL A 82 6.82 11.77 -1.50
N GLU A 83 6.56 11.18 -0.33
CA GLU A 83 5.72 11.78 0.70
C GLU A 83 6.12 11.29 2.11
N ASP A 84 5.74 12.05 3.14
CA ASP A 84 5.67 11.56 4.52
C ASP A 84 4.34 10.82 4.74
N TRP A 85 4.40 9.50 4.57
CA TRP A 85 3.24 8.63 4.65
C TRP A 85 2.58 8.62 6.04
N SER A 86 3.29 9.01 7.10
CA SER A 86 2.72 9.12 8.44
C SER A 86 1.72 10.25 8.60
N GLN A 87 1.70 11.21 7.67
CA GLN A 87 0.71 12.29 7.64
C GLN A 87 -0.59 11.91 6.93
N LEU A 88 -0.58 10.81 6.17
CA LEU A 88 -1.71 10.38 5.35
C LEU A 88 -2.41 9.15 5.91
N PHE A 89 -1.68 8.29 6.64
CA PHE A 89 -2.16 7.00 7.11
C PHE A 89 -1.76 6.75 8.56
N ASP A 90 -2.66 6.13 9.32
CA ASP A 90 -2.40 5.61 10.66
C ASP A 90 -1.70 4.24 10.61
N GLY A 91 -1.82 3.54 9.47
CA GLY A 91 -1.08 2.33 9.18
C GLY A 91 -1.10 1.98 7.69
N VAL A 92 -0.12 1.19 7.26
CA VAL A 92 -0.01 0.67 5.89
C VAL A 92 0.28 -0.82 5.93
N VAL A 93 -0.51 -1.61 5.22
CA VAL A 93 -0.22 -3.02 4.98
C VAL A 93 0.51 -3.16 3.65
N ILE A 94 1.70 -3.78 3.68
CA ILE A 94 2.50 -4.07 2.51
C ILE A 94 2.46 -5.58 2.27
N PHE A 95 1.94 -5.99 1.12
CA PHE A 95 2.02 -7.38 0.67
C PHE A 95 3.32 -7.64 -0.08
N ASP A 96 3.86 -8.86 0.00
CA ASP A 96 4.99 -9.29 -0.83
C ASP A 96 4.63 -9.23 -2.33
N ARG A 97 3.39 -9.57 -2.65
CA ARG A 97 2.87 -9.66 -3.99
C ARG A 97 1.36 -9.50 -3.99
N GLN A 98 0.88 -8.69 -4.92
CA GLN A 98 -0.54 -8.63 -5.23
C GLN A 98 -0.88 -9.53 -6.42
N VAL A 99 -2.05 -10.16 -6.40
CA VAL A 99 -2.57 -10.93 -7.54
C VAL A 99 -3.94 -10.40 -7.90
N ALA A 100 -4.19 -10.20 -9.21
CA ALA A 100 -5.47 -9.74 -9.69
C ALA A 100 -6.60 -10.69 -9.25
N ALA A 101 -7.69 -10.15 -8.71
CA ALA A 101 -8.78 -10.96 -8.16
C ALA A 101 -9.44 -11.93 -9.18
N GLY A 102 -9.35 -11.63 -10.48
CA GLY A 102 -9.81 -12.52 -11.55
C GLY A 102 -8.99 -13.81 -11.64
N ASP A 103 -7.69 -13.72 -11.42
CA ASP A 103 -6.73 -14.83 -11.50
C ASP A 103 -6.95 -15.79 -10.33
N ILE A 104 -7.16 -15.26 -9.12
CA ILE A 104 -7.45 -16.08 -7.92
C ILE A 104 -8.80 -16.81 -8.06
N ARG A 105 -9.85 -16.11 -8.52
CA ARG A 105 -11.22 -16.67 -8.60
C ARG A 105 -11.39 -17.72 -9.70
N THR A 106 -10.56 -17.67 -10.73
CA THR A 106 -10.60 -18.62 -11.85
C THR A 106 -9.58 -19.75 -11.73
N GLY A 107 -8.75 -19.74 -10.68
CA GLY A 107 -7.68 -20.72 -10.48
C GLY A 107 -6.48 -20.53 -11.40
N ASN A 108 -6.41 -19.40 -12.10
CA ASN A 108 -5.33 -19.03 -13.01
C ASN A 108 -4.27 -18.22 -12.26
N THR A 109 -3.70 -18.76 -11.18
CA THR A 109 -2.58 -18.08 -10.51
C THR A 109 -1.34 -18.19 -11.40
N PRO A 110 -0.74 -17.08 -11.86
CA PRO A 110 0.52 -17.16 -12.59
C PRO A 110 1.59 -17.77 -11.68
N LYS A 111 2.28 -18.81 -12.18
CA LYS A 111 3.43 -19.44 -11.52
C LYS A 111 4.59 -18.46 -11.37
#